data_AF-A0A428YMB1-F1
#
_entry.id   AF-A0A428YMB1-F1
#
_cell.length_a   1.000
_cell.length_b   1.000
_cell.length_c   1.000
_cell.angle_alpha   90.00
_cell.angle_beta   90.00
_cell.angle_gamma   90.00
#
_symmetry.space_group_name_H-M   'P 1'
#
loop_
_entity.id
_entity.type
_entity.pdbx_description
1 polymer ?
#
loop_
_entity_poly.entity_id
_entity_poly.type
_entity_poly.pdbx_seq_one_letter_code
_entity_poly.pdbx_strand_id
1 'polypeptide(L)'
;MVGIAGLVVTLGFYWRIVIDLRSTVLFDLGDPLLQAWELAWQRHFLFNGGDFWTGNIFGGTENNFAFTDSLLGYLPFSLIGGSGPADAILRYNLAFIFAATLAFIGGYMLVRQLGGTWHAAALGAVVFAWAPWRLAHVHHLNLLSTGGIALALFALARGHGFSLRHGFRPELARPGWAVAGWLIAAWQVTIGFATGLPFVYVLGVIGVALLVVMLRKRKQISRRLWIADGVGAVAFLTVTLLMTLPYLRVVELYQFTRTLGELQTYSPPPQGLITTSHFSWLWSDTAFTAWTWDMEPAPWEKWIFPGLVLLVFAAIGLAFSAWPRKVRLVLASGVVVSAILALGTSFFHGTFTYLLLWKFLPGWDALRTPGRLILWTTLLLLLLAAGAVTKLAQSLARKHKQRLVALVMILPAVGALAEAVPVFPYAHPPAMPEGLQQEFEKPGPVVILPMDLTGDSIPMLWSTKDFPILANGNTGNYPKNWTELTAATKAFPSSRSIEALEKHNVRRVIVVKSLVEKTPYARSLIRSVDGLPLTKTETRDIVVFTLR
;
A
#
# COMPACT_ATOMS: atom_id res chain seq x y z
N MET A 1 -18.10 18.69 -5.76
CA MET A 1 -18.85 17.64 -6.48
C MET A 1 -18.03 16.36 -6.67
N VAL A 2 -16.88 16.37 -7.36
CA VAL A 2 -16.08 15.13 -7.61
C VAL A 2 -15.64 14.42 -6.32
N GLY A 3 -15.10 15.17 -5.34
CA GLY A 3 -14.71 14.59 -4.05
C GLY A 3 -15.89 13.99 -3.26
N ILE A 4 -17.07 14.63 -3.32
CA ILE A 4 -18.29 14.12 -2.69
C ILE A 4 -18.73 12.81 -3.37
N ALA A 5 -18.71 12.76 -4.72
CA ALA A 5 -19.05 11.53 -5.44
C ALA A 5 -18.09 10.38 -5.11
N GLY A 6 -16.78 10.65 -5.07
CA GLY A 6 -15.78 9.66 -4.68
C GLY A 6 -15.99 9.18 -3.24
N LEU A 7 -16.27 10.09 -2.31
CA LEU A 7 -16.56 9.74 -0.92
C LEU A 7 -17.83 8.88 -0.81
N VAL A 8 -18.93 9.26 -1.48
CA VAL A 8 -20.19 8.48 -1.44
C VAL A 8 -20.00 7.05 -1.94
N VAL A 9 -19.29 6.88 -3.06
CA VAL A 9 -18.99 5.52 -3.58
C VAL A 9 -18.09 4.76 -2.62
N THR A 10 -17.06 5.42 -2.05
CA THR A 10 -16.17 4.82 -1.04
C THR A 10 -16.97 4.35 0.18
N LEU A 11 -17.84 5.20 0.73
CA LEU A 11 -18.67 4.84 1.88
C LEU A 11 -19.65 3.71 1.55
N GLY A 12 -20.17 3.65 0.32
CA GLY A 12 -21.02 2.55 -0.13
C GLY A 12 -20.27 1.23 -0.29
N PHE A 13 -19.07 1.25 -0.88
CA PHE A 13 -18.23 0.06 -1.08
C PHE A 13 -17.72 -0.51 0.24
N TYR A 14 -17.44 0.35 1.21
CA TYR A 14 -16.86 -0.02 2.50
C TYR A 14 -17.82 0.21 3.67
N TRP A 15 -19.14 0.10 3.43
CA TRP A 15 -20.18 0.49 4.39
C TRP A 15 -20.07 -0.20 5.76
N ARG A 16 -19.59 -1.44 5.81
CA ARG A 16 -19.42 -2.19 7.07
C ARG A 16 -18.37 -1.56 7.98
N ILE A 17 -17.20 -1.16 7.45
CA ILE A 17 -16.21 -0.45 8.26
C ILE A 17 -16.66 0.97 8.61
N VAL A 18 -17.60 1.56 7.86
CA VAL A 18 -18.18 2.87 8.18
C VAL A 18 -19.15 2.78 9.37
N ILE A 19 -19.90 1.68 9.48
CA ILE A 19 -20.79 1.45 10.63
C ILE A 19 -19.97 1.09 11.86
N ASP A 20 -18.96 0.24 11.71
CA ASP A 20 -18.15 -0.30 12.80
C ASP A 20 -16.69 0.23 12.77
N LEU A 21 -16.54 1.55 12.70
CA LEU A 21 -15.24 2.24 12.48
C LEU A 21 -14.13 1.87 13.47
N ARG A 22 -14.47 1.37 14.66
CA ARG A 22 -13.54 1.11 15.77
C ARG A 22 -13.28 -0.37 16.03
N SER A 23 -14.02 -1.28 15.39
CA SER A 23 -14.07 -2.70 15.76
C SER A 23 -14.01 -3.64 14.56
N THR A 24 -14.01 -3.11 13.35
CA THR A 24 -13.98 -3.92 12.12
C THR A 24 -12.86 -3.46 11.21
N VAL A 25 -12.12 -4.42 10.65
CA VAL A 25 -11.15 -4.21 9.59
C VAL A 25 -11.53 -5.00 8.35
N LEU A 26 -11.11 -4.52 7.19
CA LEU A 26 -11.33 -5.22 5.92
C LEU A 26 -10.42 -6.44 5.83
N PHE A 27 -10.97 -7.53 5.31
CA PHE A 27 -10.27 -8.75 4.93
C PHE A 27 -9.80 -9.64 6.08
N ASP A 28 -8.63 -9.38 6.67
CA ASP A 28 -8.02 -10.24 7.69
C ASP A 28 -7.42 -9.42 8.86
N LEU A 29 -6.76 -10.11 9.80
CA LEU A 29 -6.15 -9.52 11.00
C LEU A 29 -4.63 -9.32 10.88
N GLY A 30 -4.03 -9.54 9.70
CA GLY A 30 -2.59 -9.38 9.47
C GLY A 30 -2.23 -7.91 9.24
N ASP A 31 -2.03 -7.54 7.98
CA ASP A 31 -1.61 -6.20 7.58
C ASP A 31 -2.52 -5.05 8.09
N PRO A 32 -3.86 -5.21 8.16
CA PRO A 32 -4.72 -4.16 8.71
C PRO A 32 -4.37 -3.80 10.16
N LEU A 33 -3.99 -4.79 10.98
CA LEU A 33 -3.62 -4.56 12.37
C LEU A 33 -2.20 -4.00 12.51
N LEU A 34 -1.27 -4.45 11.68
CA LEU A 34 0.05 -3.85 11.55
C LEU A 34 -0.07 -2.35 11.23
N GLN A 35 -0.86 -2.00 10.22
CA GLN A 35 -1.00 -0.62 9.77
C GLN A 35 -1.80 0.24 10.77
N ALA A 36 -2.74 -0.35 11.50
CA ALA A 36 -3.38 0.32 12.63
C ALA A 36 -2.37 0.64 13.76
N TRP A 37 -1.47 -0.31 14.06
CA TRP A 37 -0.37 -0.09 14.99
C TRP A 37 0.61 0.98 14.50
N GLU A 38 0.96 1.01 13.21
CA GLU A 38 1.84 2.04 12.62
C GLU A 38 1.28 3.45 12.83
N LEU A 39 0.00 3.66 12.52
CA LEU A 39 -0.67 4.96 12.72
C LEU A 39 -0.80 5.33 14.20
N ALA A 40 -0.94 4.33 15.08
CA ALA A 40 -0.94 4.56 16.53
C ALA A 40 0.45 4.91 17.06
N TRP A 41 1.52 4.30 16.52
CA TRP A 41 2.90 4.62 16.87
C TRP A 41 3.26 6.06 16.48
N GLN A 42 2.85 6.48 15.28
CA GLN A 42 2.99 7.88 14.85
C GLN A 42 2.34 8.86 15.83
N ARG A 43 1.16 8.51 16.37
CA ARG A 43 0.52 9.29 17.43
C ARG A 43 1.34 9.26 18.71
N HIS A 44 1.77 8.08 19.14
CA HIS A 44 2.56 7.94 20.36
C HIS A 44 3.79 8.85 20.31
N PHE A 45 4.54 8.82 19.22
CA PHE A 45 5.67 9.71 18.99
C PHE A 45 5.27 11.19 19.04
N LEU A 46 4.18 11.58 18.36
CA LEU A 46 3.75 12.98 18.31
C LEU A 46 3.40 13.56 19.70
N PHE A 47 2.83 12.76 20.60
CA PHE A 47 2.35 13.22 21.91
C PHE A 47 3.28 12.89 23.08
N ASN A 48 4.09 11.84 22.99
CA ASN A 48 4.98 11.39 24.07
C ASN A 48 6.47 11.56 23.73
N GLY A 49 6.82 11.85 22.48
CA GLY A 49 8.20 11.94 22.01
C GLY A 49 8.86 10.56 21.85
N GLY A 50 10.19 10.52 22.00
CA GLY A 50 10.98 9.30 21.82
C GLY A 50 11.63 9.20 20.44
N ASP A 51 12.14 8.01 20.10
CA ASP A 51 12.68 7.71 18.78
C ASP A 51 11.56 7.22 17.86
N PHE A 52 11.27 7.98 16.80
CA PHE A 52 10.24 7.60 15.82
C PHE A 52 10.53 6.25 15.15
N TRP A 53 11.79 5.91 14.91
CA TRP A 53 12.16 4.74 14.12
C TRP A 53 12.27 3.46 14.96
N THR A 54 12.26 3.56 16.29
CA THR A 54 12.37 2.41 17.19
C THR A 54 11.07 2.22 17.96
N GLY A 55 10.18 1.40 17.40
CA GLY A 55 8.90 0.99 17.98
C GLY A 55 9.03 0.00 19.14
N ASN A 56 7.88 -0.40 19.70
CA ASN A 56 7.81 -1.30 20.85
C ASN A 56 7.87 -2.80 20.50
N ILE A 57 8.20 -3.18 19.28
CA ILE A 57 8.23 -4.58 18.81
C ILE A 57 9.65 -5.14 18.74
N PHE A 58 9.76 -6.46 18.61
CA PHE A 58 11.04 -7.17 18.49
C PHE A 58 12.05 -6.85 19.61
N GLY A 59 11.58 -6.61 20.85
CA GLY A 59 12.38 -6.54 22.07
C GLY A 59 13.76 -5.90 21.94
N GLY A 60 13.81 -4.56 21.83
CA GLY A 60 15.07 -3.79 21.83
C GLY A 60 15.79 -3.71 20.47
N THR A 61 15.17 -4.17 19.40
CA THR A 61 15.71 -4.06 18.03
C THR A 61 15.63 -2.60 17.55
N GLU A 62 16.78 -1.97 17.28
CA GLU A 62 16.86 -0.60 16.80
C GLU A 62 16.27 -0.43 15.40
N ASN A 63 15.65 0.73 15.13
CA ASN A 63 15.05 1.07 13.83
C ASN A 63 13.97 0.07 13.34
N ASN A 64 13.36 -0.70 14.26
CA ASN A 64 12.39 -1.74 13.91
C ASN A 64 11.14 -1.22 13.17
N PHE A 65 10.82 0.08 13.30
CA PHE A 65 9.71 0.69 12.58
C PHE A 65 9.97 0.76 11.07
N ALA A 66 11.24 0.79 10.66
CA ALA A 66 11.65 0.77 9.25
C ALA A 66 11.70 -0.64 8.65
N PHE A 67 11.22 -1.68 9.35
CA PHE A 67 11.10 -3.03 8.76
C PHE A 67 9.85 -3.16 7.86
N THR A 68 9.03 -2.11 7.83
CA THR A 68 7.79 -1.96 7.07
C THR A 68 7.71 -0.54 6.47
N ASP A 69 6.67 -0.27 5.68
CA ASP A 69 6.38 1.08 5.18
C ASP A 69 5.89 1.97 6.33
N SER A 70 6.42 3.18 6.46
CA SER A 70 6.14 4.03 7.65
C SER A 70 4.73 4.61 7.74
N LEU A 71 3.99 4.68 6.63
CA LEU A 71 2.71 5.39 6.50
C LEU A 71 2.75 6.85 6.96
N LEU A 72 3.92 7.50 6.99
CA LEU A 72 4.11 8.83 7.60
C LEU A 72 3.31 9.93 6.89
N GLY A 73 2.95 9.75 5.61
CA GLY A 73 2.02 10.65 4.92
C GLY A 73 0.65 10.77 5.62
N TYR A 74 0.28 9.81 6.46
CA TYR A 74 -0.95 9.81 7.25
C TYR A 74 -0.81 10.38 8.67
N LEU A 75 0.34 10.94 9.04
CA LEU A 75 0.57 11.59 10.33
C LEU A 75 -0.55 12.56 10.76
N PRO A 76 -1.20 13.35 9.88
CA PRO A 76 -2.33 14.18 10.31
C PRO A 76 -3.50 13.41 10.96
N PHE A 77 -3.71 12.13 10.59
CA PHE A 77 -4.73 11.28 11.23
C PHE A 77 -4.38 10.92 12.67
N SER A 78 -3.11 11.05 13.09
CA SER A 78 -2.69 10.85 14.48
C SER A 78 -3.37 11.82 15.45
N LEU A 79 -3.94 12.92 14.97
CA LEU A 79 -4.72 13.88 15.78
C LEU A 79 -6.14 13.40 16.12
N ILE A 80 -6.64 12.37 15.43
CA ILE A 80 -8.00 11.85 15.59
C ILE A 80 -8.03 10.70 16.62
N GLY A 81 -9.00 10.77 17.54
CA GLY A 81 -9.17 9.80 18.62
C GLY A 81 -8.14 9.93 19.74
N GLY A 82 -8.10 8.94 20.64
CA GLY A 82 -7.16 8.77 21.74
C GLY A 82 -6.14 7.64 21.51
N SER A 83 -5.71 7.02 22.60
CA SER A 83 -4.81 5.85 22.59
C SER A 83 -5.59 4.53 22.64
N GLY A 84 -4.93 3.43 22.29
CA GLY A 84 -5.49 2.09 22.40
C GLY A 84 -6.13 1.54 21.12
N PRO A 85 -6.54 0.26 21.16
CA PRO A 85 -6.89 -0.52 19.97
C PRO A 85 -8.02 0.08 19.13
N ALA A 86 -9.10 0.51 19.78
CA ALA A 86 -10.28 1.02 19.09
C ALA A 86 -9.99 2.32 18.31
N ASP A 87 -9.17 3.21 18.87
CA ASP A 87 -8.75 4.44 18.19
C ASP A 87 -7.67 4.18 17.12
N ALA A 88 -6.85 3.14 17.27
CA ALA A 88 -5.94 2.70 16.22
C ALA A 88 -6.70 2.23 14.98
N ILE A 89 -7.73 1.40 15.17
CA ILE A 89 -8.63 0.93 14.09
C ILE A 89 -9.39 2.09 13.46
N LEU A 90 -9.89 3.05 14.27
CA LEU A 90 -10.53 4.27 13.76
C LEU A 90 -9.61 5.01 12.78
N ARG A 91 -8.36 5.28 13.16
CA ARG A 91 -7.39 5.98 12.30
C ARG A 91 -7.12 5.21 11.02
N TYR A 92 -6.93 3.90 11.11
CA TYR A 92 -6.73 3.02 9.97
C TYR A 92 -7.91 3.10 8.98
N ASN A 93 -9.15 2.92 9.46
CA ASN A 93 -10.33 2.95 8.61
C ASN A 93 -10.57 4.34 7.97
N LEU A 94 -10.30 5.43 8.71
CA LEU A 94 -10.37 6.78 8.15
C LEU A 94 -9.30 7.03 7.08
N ALA A 95 -8.06 6.58 7.30
CA ALA A 95 -6.98 6.66 6.32
C ALA A 95 -7.32 5.84 5.07
N PHE A 96 -7.94 4.67 5.24
CA PHE A 96 -8.40 3.81 4.16
C PHE A 96 -9.45 4.49 3.27
N ILE A 97 -10.50 5.06 3.88
CA ILE A 97 -11.55 5.83 3.17
C ILE A 97 -10.93 7.03 2.44
N PHE A 98 -9.99 7.72 3.09
CA PHE A 98 -9.28 8.84 2.50
C PHE A 98 -8.42 8.40 1.30
N ALA A 99 -7.69 7.28 1.39
CA ALA A 99 -6.85 6.76 0.32
C ALA A 99 -7.66 6.46 -0.95
N ALA A 100 -8.79 5.76 -0.82
CA ALA A 100 -9.70 5.48 -1.94
C ALA A 100 -10.28 6.76 -2.56
N THR A 101 -10.75 7.68 -1.71
CA THR A 101 -11.31 8.97 -2.16
C THR A 101 -10.25 9.82 -2.87
N LEU A 102 -9.02 9.84 -2.36
CA LEU A 102 -7.93 10.60 -2.96
C LEU A 102 -7.49 10.00 -4.30
N ALA A 103 -7.47 8.67 -4.43
CA ALA A 103 -7.24 8.00 -5.70
C ALA A 103 -8.30 8.37 -6.74
N PHE A 104 -9.58 8.41 -6.34
CA PHE A 104 -10.68 8.84 -7.21
C PHE A 104 -10.49 10.28 -7.70
N ILE A 105 -10.20 11.21 -6.79
CA ILE A 105 -9.96 12.62 -7.12
C ILE A 105 -8.74 12.75 -8.04
N GLY A 106 -7.63 12.07 -7.71
CA GLY A 106 -6.39 12.10 -8.48
C GLY A 106 -6.58 11.62 -9.92
N GLY A 107 -7.23 10.46 -10.09
CA GLY A 107 -7.55 9.90 -11.41
C GLY A 107 -8.41 10.85 -12.26
N TYR A 108 -9.44 11.46 -11.65
CA TYR A 108 -10.27 12.45 -12.34
C TYR A 108 -9.47 13.67 -12.78
N MET A 109 -8.72 14.28 -11.85
CA MET A 109 -7.99 15.53 -12.08
C MET A 109 -6.90 15.33 -13.13
N LEU A 110 -6.16 14.23 -13.07
CA LEU A 110 -5.11 13.90 -14.04
C LEU A 110 -5.67 13.79 -15.45
N VAL A 111 -6.72 13.00 -15.66
CA VAL A 111 -7.32 12.83 -17.00
C VAL A 111 -7.89 14.16 -17.53
N ARG A 112 -8.50 14.99 -16.68
CA ARG A 112 -8.97 16.33 -17.09
C ARG A 112 -7.81 17.22 -17.54
N GLN A 113 -6.73 17.26 -16.78
CA GLN A 113 -5.56 18.09 -17.10
C GLN A 113 -4.87 17.65 -18.38
N LEU A 114 -4.82 16.33 -18.64
CA LEU A 114 -4.22 15.79 -19.85
C LEU A 114 -5.08 15.98 -21.11
N GLY A 115 -6.29 16.54 -20.97
CA GLY A 115 -7.14 16.99 -22.07
C GLY A 115 -8.36 16.11 -22.33
N GLY A 116 -8.69 15.20 -21.42
CA GLY A 116 -9.86 14.32 -21.54
C GLY A 116 -11.17 15.03 -21.22
N THR A 117 -12.30 14.54 -21.74
CA THR A 117 -13.64 15.06 -21.34
C THR A 117 -13.97 14.69 -19.88
N TRP A 118 -15.05 15.25 -19.32
CA TRP A 118 -15.47 14.88 -17.97
C TRP A 118 -15.88 13.42 -17.83
N HIS A 119 -16.41 12.78 -18.89
CA HIS A 119 -16.73 11.35 -18.89
C HIS A 119 -15.46 10.49 -18.88
N ALA A 120 -14.45 10.87 -19.67
CA ALA A 120 -13.14 10.20 -19.65
C ALA A 120 -12.49 10.34 -18.27
N ALA A 121 -12.67 11.50 -17.62
CA ALA A 121 -12.20 11.72 -16.26
C ALA A 121 -12.99 10.93 -15.21
N ALA A 122 -14.30 10.73 -15.39
CA ALA A 122 -15.08 9.85 -14.52
C ALA A 122 -14.61 8.39 -14.63
N LEU A 123 -14.31 7.91 -15.84
CA LEU A 123 -13.67 6.60 -16.03
C LEU A 123 -12.32 6.55 -15.32
N GLY A 124 -11.49 7.59 -15.45
CA GLY A 124 -10.21 7.68 -14.76
C GLY A 124 -10.30 7.71 -13.24
N ALA A 125 -11.33 8.36 -12.71
CA ALA A 125 -11.60 8.38 -11.28
C ALA A 125 -11.90 6.96 -10.75
N VAL A 126 -12.82 6.24 -11.41
CA VAL A 126 -13.24 4.89 -11.02
C VAL A 126 -12.09 3.89 -11.15
N VAL A 127 -11.44 3.85 -12.31
CA VAL A 127 -10.36 2.89 -12.59
C VAL A 127 -9.18 3.09 -11.63
N PHE A 128 -8.77 4.34 -11.40
CA PHE A 128 -7.61 4.59 -10.54
C PHE A 128 -7.91 4.30 -9.06
N ALA A 129 -9.16 4.43 -8.63
CA ALA A 129 -9.57 4.14 -7.26
C ALA A 129 -9.83 2.65 -7.00
N TRP A 130 -10.44 1.93 -7.95
CA TRP A 130 -11.00 0.59 -7.69
C TRP A 130 -10.79 -0.44 -8.80
N ALA A 131 -9.86 -0.25 -9.75
CA ALA A 131 -9.55 -1.29 -10.74
C ALA A 131 -9.42 -2.69 -10.09
N PRO A 132 -9.86 -3.78 -10.75
CA PRO A 132 -10.04 -5.08 -10.10
C PRO A 132 -8.84 -5.63 -9.32
N TRP A 133 -7.59 -5.46 -9.81
CA TRP A 133 -6.39 -5.85 -9.07
C TRP A 133 -6.27 -5.22 -7.67
N ARG A 134 -6.88 -4.05 -7.44
CA ARG A 134 -6.88 -3.37 -6.14
C ARG A 134 -7.76 -4.11 -5.12
N LEU A 135 -8.79 -4.84 -5.57
CA LEU A 135 -9.62 -5.69 -4.70
C LEU A 135 -8.81 -6.83 -4.09
N ALA A 136 -7.79 -7.34 -4.81
CA ALA A 136 -6.88 -8.36 -4.28
C ALA A 136 -5.96 -7.82 -3.15
N HIS A 137 -5.78 -6.50 -3.09
CA HIS A 137 -4.85 -5.83 -2.18
C HIS A 137 -5.57 -4.93 -1.16
N VAL A 138 -6.84 -5.21 -0.87
CA VAL A 138 -7.67 -4.37 0.02
C VAL A 138 -7.15 -4.32 1.47
N HIS A 139 -6.30 -5.26 1.87
CA HIS A 139 -5.63 -5.28 3.18
C HIS A 139 -4.33 -4.47 3.23
N HIS A 140 -3.84 -3.97 2.09
CA HIS A 140 -2.59 -3.22 1.99
C HIS A 140 -2.84 -1.72 1.80
N LEU A 141 -3.04 -0.96 2.89
CA LEU A 141 -3.26 0.50 2.81
C LEU A 141 -2.10 1.20 2.08
N ASN A 142 -0.86 0.88 2.43
CA ASN A 142 0.36 1.39 1.77
C ASN A 142 0.33 1.24 0.24
N LEU A 143 -0.18 0.11 -0.28
CA LEU A 143 -0.28 -0.14 -1.72
C LEU A 143 -1.47 0.56 -2.36
N LEU A 144 -2.59 0.70 -1.65
CA LEU A 144 -3.77 1.42 -2.14
C LEU A 144 -3.62 2.94 -2.09
N SER A 145 -2.68 3.44 -1.31
CA SER A 145 -2.39 4.86 -1.09
C SER A 145 -1.69 5.50 -2.29
N THR A 146 -2.29 5.45 -3.48
CA THR A 146 -1.70 5.91 -4.74
C THR A 146 -2.28 7.24 -5.24
N GLY A 147 -3.22 7.84 -4.50
CA GLY A 147 -3.86 9.10 -4.89
C GLY A 147 -2.87 10.26 -5.05
N GLY A 148 -1.82 10.30 -4.24
CA GLY A 148 -0.74 11.28 -4.35
C GLY A 148 0.04 11.17 -5.65
N ILE A 149 0.24 9.95 -6.18
CA ILE A 149 0.89 9.73 -7.48
C ILE A 149 0.11 10.46 -8.58
N ALA A 150 -1.20 10.21 -8.71
CA ALA A 150 -2.01 10.85 -9.74
C ALA A 150 -2.12 12.37 -9.55
N LEU A 151 -2.22 12.84 -8.30
CA LEU A 151 -2.29 14.27 -7.99
C LEU A 151 -0.97 15.01 -8.24
N ALA A 152 0.17 14.39 -7.94
CA ALA A 152 1.49 14.92 -8.25
C ALA A 152 1.66 15.05 -9.77
N LEU A 153 1.33 14.01 -10.53
CA LEU A 153 1.37 14.03 -11.99
C LEU A 153 0.42 15.09 -12.57
N PHE A 154 -0.78 15.23 -12.00
CA PHE A 154 -1.74 16.28 -12.35
C PHE A 154 -1.14 17.67 -12.12
N ALA A 155 -0.61 17.92 -10.92
CA ALA A 155 -0.10 19.20 -10.50
C ALA A 155 1.15 19.59 -11.29
N LEU A 156 2.08 18.66 -11.53
CA LEU A 156 3.24 18.87 -12.40
C LEU A 156 2.82 19.17 -13.84
N ALA A 157 1.89 18.39 -14.42
CA ALA A 157 1.38 18.65 -15.77
C ALA A 157 0.71 20.04 -15.86
N ARG A 158 -0.07 20.41 -14.84
CA ARG A 158 -0.71 21.72 -14.75
C ARG A 158 0.31 22.85 -14.57
N GLY A 159 1.33 22.63 -13.75
CA GLY A 159 2.41 23.57 -13.51
C GLY A 159 3.17 23.91 -14.79
N HIS A 160 3.34 22.92 -15.65
CA HIS A 160 4.03 23.03 -16.94
C HIS A 160 3.12 23.39 -18.12
N GLY A 161 1.82 23.60 -17.91
CA GLY A 161 0.88 23.82 -19.02
C GLY A 161 0.82 22.65 -20.01
N PHE A 162 1.14 21.43 -19.54
CA PHE A 162 1.23 20.23 -20.36
C PHE A 162 -0.11 19.48 -20.43
N SER A 163 -0.37 18.89 -21.60
CA SER A 163 -1.46 17.95 -21.82
C SER A 163 -1.08 16.95 -22.92
N LEU A 164 -1.66 15.75 -22.91
CA LEU A 164 -1.46 14.78 -23.98
C LEU A 164 -2.08 15.23 -25.32
N ARG A 165 -3.13 16.05 -25.26
CA ARG A 165 -3.84 16.53 -26.46
C ARG A 165 -3.12 17.65 -27.19
N HIS A 166 -2.67 18.65 -26.43
CA HIS A 166 -2.16 19.91 -26.98
C HIS A 166 -0.64 20.05 -26.79
N GLY A 167 0.00 19.09 -26.13
CA GLY A 167 1.41 19.16 -25.79
C GLY A 167 1.71 20.25 -24.77
N PHE A 168 2.92 20.80 -24.86
CA PHE A 168 3.44 21.82 -23.97
C PHE A 168 3.00 23.22 -24.40
N ARG A 169 2.24 23.90 -23.52
CA ARG A 169 1.70 25.26 -23.70
C ARG A 169 2.19 26.18 -22.57
N PRO A 170 3.37 26.81 -22.72
CA PRO A 170 3.99 27.60 -21.66
C PRO A 170 3.14 28.78 -21.18
N GLU A 171 2.28 29.33 -22.03
CA GLU A 171 1.33 30.39 -21.70
C GLU A 171 0.27 29.97 -20.66
N LEU A 172 0.04 28.67 -20.50
CA LEU A 172 -0.87 28.11 -19.49
C LEU A 172 -0.13 27.58 -18.26
N ALA A 173 1.20 27.70 -18.21
CA ALA A 173 2.01 27.23 -17.10
C ALA A 173 1.67 27.99 -15.82
N ARG A 174 1.62 27.27 -14.70
CA ARG A 174 1.30 27.81 -13.38
C ARG A 174 2.34 27.35 -12.36
N PRO A 175 3.45 28.09 -12.16
CA PRO A 175 4.58 27.65 -11.33
C PRO A 175 4.19 27.15 -9.93
N GLY A 176 3.17 27.74 -9.28
CA GLY A 176 2.69 27.25 -7.97
C GLY A 176 2.19 25.80 -8.00
N TRP A 177 1.63 25.33 -9.11
CA TRP A 177 1.24 23.93 -9.29
C TRP A 177 2.44 23.01 -9.52
N ALA A 178 3.55 23.51 -10.05
CA ALA A 178 4.80 22.73 -10.14
C ALA A 178 5.34 22.46 -8.73
N VAL A 179 5.43 23.50 -7.87
CA VAL A 179 5.81 23.34 -6.45
C VAL A 179 4.85 22.37 -5.75
N ALA A 180 3.54 22.56 -5.89
CA ALA A 180 2.55 21.67 -5.29
C ALA A 180 2.72 20.21 -5.77
N GLY A 181 3.03 19.99 -7.05
CA GLY A 181 3.27 18.66 -7.59
C GLY A 181 4.47 17.96 -6.97
N TRP A 182 5.58 18.68 -6.77
CA TRP A 182 6.75 18.15 -6.08
C TRP A 182 6.50 17.88 -4.59
N LEU A 183 5.75 18.76 -3.90
CA LEU A 183 5.40 18.55 -2.49
C LEU A 183 4.43 17.38 -2.29
N ILE A 184 3.45 17.21 -3.18
CA ILE A 184 2.55 16.05 -3.17
C ILE A 184 3.35 14.77 -3.48
N ALA A 185 4.33 14.84 -4.38
CA ALA A 185 5.22 13.72 -4.64
C ALA A 185 6.06 13.36 -3.40
N ALA A 186 6.56 14.36 -2.67
CA ALA A 186 7.30 14.17 -1.43
C ALA A 186 6.42 13.49 -0.38
N TRP A 187 5.19 13.99 -0.17
CA TRP A 187 4.19 13.37 0.69
C TRP A 187 3.87 11.92 0.31
N GLN A 188 3.74 11.63 -0.98
CA GLN A 188 3.47 10.27 -1.45
C GLN A 188 4.61 9.29 -1.12
N VAL A 189 5.87 9.74 -1.16
CA VAL A 189 7.03 8.91 -0.81
C VAL A 189 7.07 8.61 0.69
N THR A 190 6.61 9.53 1.54
CA THR A 190 6.59 9.29 3.00
C THR A 190 5.58 8.21 3.42
N ILE A 191 4.64 7.82 2.56
CA ILE A 191 3.72 6.72 2.85
C ILE A 191 4.46 5.38 2.87
N GLY A 192 5.40 5.16 1.93
CA GLY A 192 6.10 3.89 1.83
C GLY A 192 6.81 3.69 0.49
N PHE A 193 7.81 2.83 0.50
CA PHE A 193 8.62 2.52 -0.69
C PHE A 193 8.00 1.41 -1.57
N ALA A 194 7.01 0.65 -1.08
CA ALA A 194 6.31 -0.35 -1.90
C ALA A 194 5.73 0.23 -3.20
N THR A 195 5.17 1.46 -3.14
CA THR A 195 4.74 2.22 -4.32
C THR A 195 5.62 3.44 -4.58
N GLY A 196 6.26 3.98 -3.54
CA GLY A 196 7.14 5.15 -3.61
C GLY A 196 8.39 4.90 -4.43
N LEU A 197 9.04 3.73 -4.33
CA LEU A 197 10.28 3.46 -5.07
C LEU A 197 10.05 3.49 -6.59
N PRO A 198 9.11 2.71 -7.18
CA PRO A 198 8.79 2.85 -8.61
C PRO A 198 8.40 4.28 -9.00
N PHE A 199 7.68 4.99 -8.12
CA PHE A 199 7.26 6.36 -8.37
C PHE A 199 8.43 7.36 -8.43
N VAL A 200 9.44 7.24 -7.56
CA VAL A 200 10.67 8.05 -7.60
C VAL A 200 11.38 7.88 -8.96
N TYR A 201 11.52 6.64 -9.45
CA TYR A 201 12.13 6.39 -10.76
C TYR A 201 11.30 6.96 -11.92
N VAL A 202 9.98 6.80 -11.89
CA VAL A 202 9.09 7.41 -12.90
C VAL A 202 9.19 8.93 -12.88
N LEU A 203 9.22 9.56 -11.70
CA LEU A 203 9.43 10.99 -11.57
C LEU A 203 10.81 11.43 -12.03
N GLY A 204 11.85 10.62 -11.84
CA GLY A 204 13.18 10.86 -12.40
C GLY A 204 13.14 10.94 -13.93
N VAL A 205 12.49 9.97 -14.58
CA VAL A 205 12.31 9.95 -16.05
C VAL A 205 11.49 11.16 -16.51
N ILE A 206 10.39 11.49 -15.83
CA ILE A 206 9.56 12.66 -16.13
C ILE A 206 10.36 13.95 -15.93
N GLY A 207 11.12 14.06 -14.84
CA GLY A 207 11.96 15.22 -14.52
C GLY A 207 13.02 15.47 -15.59
N VAL A 208 13.69 14.41 -16.06
CA VAL A 208 14.63 14.50 -17.20
C VAL A 208 13.89 14.94 -18.47
N ALA A 209 12.73 14.38 -18.78
CA ALA A 209 11.95 14.77 -19.94
C ALA A 209 11.50 16.25 -19.88
N LEU A 210 11.05 16.70 -18.71
CA LEU A 210 10.68 18.09 -18.45
C LEU A 210 11.89 19.02 -18.60
N LEU A 211 13.04 18.66 -18.01
CA LEU A 211 14.28 19.42 -18.14
C LEU A 211 14.69 19.58 -19.61
N VAL A 212 14.68 18.49 -20.40
CA VAL A 212 14.99 18.53 -21.83
C VAL A 212 14.03 19.45 -22.58
N VAL A 213 12.72 19.38 -22.31
CA VAL A 213 11.72 20.25 -22.93
C VAL A 213 11.94 21.71 -22.54
N MET A 214 12.18 22.00 -21.26
CA MET A 214 12.41 23.34 -20.74
C MET A 214 13.70 23.95 -21.28
N LEU A 215 14.77 23.16 -21.43
CA LEU A 215 16.02 23.60 -22.07
C LEU A 215 15.81 23.94 -23.55
N ARG A 216 15.14 23.05 -24.30
CA ARG A 216 14.81 23.29 -25.72
C ARG A 216 13.91 24.50 -25.93
N LYS A 217 12.98 24.74 -25.00
CA LYS A 217 12.04 25.85 -25.04
C LYS A 217 12.41 27.01 -24.11
N ARG A 218 13.68 27.15 -23.71
CA ARG A 218 14.12 28.09 -22.65
C ARG A 218 13.59 29.52 -22.77
N LYS A 219 13.44 30.05 -24.00
CA LYS A 219 12.93 31.40 -24.26
C LYS A 219 11.43 31.57 -23.94
N GLN A 220 10.68 30.47 -23.90
CA GLN A 220 9.25 30.43 -23.62
C GLN A 220 8.96 30.09 -22.15
N ILE A 221 9.98 29.68 -21.37
CA ILE A 221 9.80 29.28 -19.97
C ILE A 221 10.03 30.47 -19.05
N SER A 222 9.05 30.76 -18.19
CA SER A 222 9.23 31.79 -17.17
C SER A 222 10.32 31.40 -16.15
N ARG A 223 11.09 32.38 -15.67
CA ARG A 223 12.07 32.19 -14.57
C ARG A 223 11.41 31.60 -13.31
N ARG A 224 10.15 31.96 -13.05
CA ARG A 224 9.38 31.44 -11.91
C ARG A 224 9.16 29.92 -11.99
N LEU A 225 8.97 29.37 -13.19
CA LEU A 225 8.82 27.92 -13.36
C LEU A 225 10.13 27.19 -13.07
N TRP A 226 11.27 27.68 -13.57
CA TRP A 226 12.59 27.14 -13.23
C TRP A 226 12.85 27.12 -11.72
N ILE A 227 12.53 28.22 -11.02
CA ILE A 227 12.68 28.29 -9.56
C ILE A 227 11.73 27.31 -8.88
N ALA A 228 10.48 27.24 -9.32
CA ALA A 228 9.48 26.33 -8.77
C ALA A 228 9.91 24.85 -8.89
N ASP A 229 10.42 24.44 -10.04
CA ASP A 229 10.93 23.08 -10.22
C ASP A 229 12.23 22.84 -9.46
N GLY A 230 13.14 23.80 -9.42
CA GLY A 230 14.38 23.68 -8.64
C GLY A 230 14.10 23.49 -7.15
N VAL A 231 13.29 24.38 -6.56
CA VAL A 231 12.90 24.31 -5.14
C VAL A 231 12.09 23.05 -4.87
N GLY A 232 11.12 22.72 -5.73
CA GLY A 232 10.29 21.53 -5.59
C GLY A 232 11.11 20.24 -5.66
N ALA A 233 11.98 20.09 -6.66
CA ALA A 233 12.84 18.93 -6.81
C ALA A 233 13.81 18.78 -5.64
N VAL A 234 14.41 19.86 -5.14
CA VAL A 234 15.27 19.83 -3.94
C VAL A 234 14.47 19.38 -2.71
N ALA A 235 13.25 19.88 -2.52
CA ALA A 235 12.38 19.44 -1.42
C ALA A 235 12.04 17.95 -1.54
N PHE A 236 11.65 17.50 -2.73
CA PHE A 236 11.33 16.10 -3.01
C PHE A 236 12.52 15.16 -2.74
N LEU A 237 13.70 15.51 -3.25
CA LEU A 237 14.92 14.72 -3.06
C LEU A 237 15.37 14.70 -1.61
N THR A 238 15.27 15.84 -0.91
CA THR A 238 15.57 15.92 0.54
C THR A 238 14.66 15.01 1.34
N VAL A 239 13.34 15.08 1.12
CA VAL A 239 12.38 14.21 1.82
C VAL A 239 12.63 12.74 1.48
N THR A 240 12.86 12.41 0.20
CA THR A 240 13.17 11.04 -0.22
C THR A 240 14.42 10.52 0.48
N LEU A 241 15.50 11.32 0.51
CA LEU A 241 16.74 10.97 1.21
C LEU A 241 16.50 10.73 2.70
N LEU A 242 15.83 11.66 3.39
CA LEU A 242 15.52 11.53 4.81
C LEU A 242 14.70 10.27 5.12
N MET A 243 13.74 9.95 4.26
CA MET A 243 12.96 8.71 4.36
C MET A 243 13.80 7.47 4.10
N THR A 244 14.79 7.51 3.21
CA THR A 244 15.65 6.36 2.86
C THR A 244 16.68 6.03 3.95
N LEU A 245 17.21 7.03 4.66
CA LEU A 245 18.25 6.84 5.70
C LEU A 245 17.97 5.72 6.73
N PRO A 246 16.80 5.66 7.40
CA PRO A 246 16.52 4.59 8.37
C PRO A 246 16.50 3.21 7.73
N TYR A 247 16.01 3.07 6.49
CA TYR A 247 16.01 1.79 5.77
C TYR A 247 17.44 1.34 5.41
N LEU A 248 18.33 2.27 5.04
CA LEU A 248 19.73 1.94 4.80
C LEU A 248 20.42 1.46 6.09
N ARG A 249 20.15 2.10 7.23
CA ARG A 249 20.65 1.64 8.54
C ARG A 249 20.14 0.25 8.88
N VAL A 250 18.87 -0.06 8.60
CA VAL A 250 18.30 -1.40 8.80
C VAL A 250 19.03 -2.44 7.95
N VAL A 251 19.30 -2.14 6.68
CA VAL A 251 20.07 -3.05 5.81
C VAL A 251 21.48 -3.24 6.35
N GLU A 252 22.14 -2.17 6.81
CA GLU A 252 23.48 -2.24 7.39
C GLU A 252 23.52 -3.07 8.69
N LEU A 253 22.56 -2.87 9.60
CA LEU A 253 22.54 -3.53 10.91
C LEU A 253 22.11 -5.00 10.83
N TYR A 254 21.09 -5.30 10.01
CA TYR A 254 20.45 -6.62 10.02
C TYR A 254 20.73 -7.44 8.77
N GLN A 255 21.35 -6.86 7.75
CA GLN A 255 21.71 -7.52 6.49
C GLN A 255 20.49 -8.21 5.85
N PHE A 256 19.32 -7.58 5.94
CA PHE A 256 18.10 -8.09 5.32
C PHE A 256 18.25 -8.05 3.79
N THR A 257 18.18 -9.22 3.19
CA THR A 257 18.21 -9.40 1.73
C THR A 257 17.00 -10.19 1.29
N ARG A 258 16.44 -9.84 0.13
CA ARG A 258 15.44 -10.69 -0.53
C ARG A 258 16.13 -11.69 -1.44
N THR A 259 15.62 -12.91 -1.44
CA THR A 259 16.15 -13.98 -2.28
C THR A 259 15.46 -14.01 -3.64
N LEU A 260 16.15 -14.56 -4.65
CA LEU A 260 15.53 -14.83 -5.95
C LEU A 260 14.34 -15.81 -5.82
N GLY A 261 14.41 -16.74 -4.87
CA GLY A 261 13.32 -17.68 -4.59
C GLY A 261 12.05 -16.95 -4.13
N GLU A 262 12.17 -16.02 -3.18
CA GLU A 262 11.03 -15.17 -2.78
C GLU A 262 10.49 -14.36 -3.98
N LEU A 263 11.36 -13.76 -4.78
CA LEU A 263 10.95 -13.01 -5.97
C LEU A 263 10.19 -13.88 -6.98
N GLN A 264 10.64 -15.12 -7.20
CA GLN A 264 9.94 -16.11 -8.05
C GLN A 264 8.58 -16.47 -7.46
N THR A 265 8.51 -16.69 -6.16
CA THR A 265 7.28 -17.00 -5.44
C THR A 265 6.22 -15.93 -5.64
N TYR A 266 6.57 -14.64 -5.61
CA TYR A 266 5.63 -13.53 -5.74
C TYR A 266 5.49 -12.98 -7.17
N SER A 267 6.17 -13.58 -8.15
CA SER A 267 6.08 -13.15 -9.56
C SER A 267 4.79 -13.66 -10.20
N PRO A 268 3.90 -12.77 -10.71
CA PRO A 268 2.67 -13.18 -11.37
C PRO A 268 2.96 -13.90 -12.69
N PRO A 269 2.33 -15.06 -12.97
CA PRO A 269 2.38 -15.64 -14.30
C PRO A 269 1.54 -14.80 -15.28
N PRO A 270 1.71 -14.96 -16.61
CA PRO A 270 0.93 -14.20 -17.60
C PRO A 270 -0.59 -14.29 -17.41
N GLN A 271 -1.09 -15.42 -16.92
CA GLN A 271 -2.49 -15.66 -16.57
C GLN A 271 -2.99 -14.67 -15.50
N GLY A 272 -2.11 -14.15 -14.64
CA GLY A 272 -2.43 -13.12 -13.65
C GLY A 272 -2.94 -11.82 -14.28
N LEU A 273 -2.57 -11.51 -15.53
CA LEU A 273 -3.07 -10.34 -16.26
C LEU A 273 -4.53 -10.45 -16.70
N ILE A 274 -5.12 -11.66 -16.64
CA ILE A 274 -6.52 -11.94 -16.94
C ILE A 274 -7.25 -12.61 -15.77
N THR A 275 -6.58 -12.77 -14.62
CA THR A 275 -7.15 -13.37 -13.41
C THR A 275 -7.45 -12.27 -12.39
N THR A 276 -8.71 -12.17 -12.00
CA THR A 276 -9.19 -11.21 -11.01
C THR A 276 -9.38 -11.87 -9.65
N SER A 277 -9.54 -11.04 -8.62
CA SER A 277 -9.89 -11.52 -7.29
C SER A 277 -11.28 -12.13 -7.23
N HIS A 278 -11.45 -13.18 -6.43
CA HIS A 278 -12.76 -13.73 -6.03
C HIS A 278 -13.60 -12.72 -5.22
N PHE A 279 -13.02 -11.60 -4.77
CA PHE A 279 -13.75 -10.54 -4.07
C PHE A 279 -14.44 -9.55 -5.02
N SER A 280 -14.51 -9.84 -6.32
CA SER A 280 -15.31 -9.07 -7.27
C SER A 280 -16.70 -9.67 -7.40
N TRP A 281 -17.75 -8.88 -7.14
CA TRP A 281 -19.14 -9.32 -7.30
C TRP A 281 -19.45 -9.80 -8.73
N LEU A 282 -18.91 -9.10 -9.74
CA LEU A 282 -19.20 -9.38 -11.14
C LEU A 282 -18.45 -10.61 -11.66
N TRP A 283 -17.21 -10.80 -11.20
CA TRP A 283 -16.31 -11.80 -11.76
C TRP A 283 -16.11 -13.04 -10.89
N SER A 284 -16.61 -13.05 -9.65
CA SER A 284 -16.57 -14.25 -8.79
C SER A 284 -17.17 -15.44 -9.51
N ASP A 285 -16.49 -16.59 -9.40
CA ASP A 285 -16.94 -17.88 -9.94
C ASP A 285 -17.14 -17.90 -11.47
N THR A 286 -16.43 -17.02 -12.18
CA THR A 286 -16.36 -17.00 -13.64
C THR A 286 -15.00 -17.47 -14.15
N ALA A 287 -14.85 -17.54 -15.48
CA ALA A 287 -13.57 -17.84 -16.14
C ALA A 287 -12.43 -16.88 -15.75
N PHE A 288 -12.73 -15.66 -15.29
CA PHE A 288 -11.73 -14.70 -14.80
C PHE A 288 -11.13 -15.07 -13.43
N THR A 289 -11.63 -16.14 -12.79
CA THR A 289 -11.11 -16.67 -11.52
C THR A 289 -10.61 -18.12 -11.66
N ALA A 290 -10.53 -18.65 -12.89
CA ALA A 290 -10.24 -20.05 -13.15
C ALA A 290 -8.82 -20.47 -12.69
N TRP A 291 -7.84 -19.57 -12.76
CA TRP A 291 -6.43 -19.85 -12.45
C TRP A 291 -6.01 -19.43 -11.04
N THR A 292 -6.95 -19.05 -10.18
CA THR A 292 -6.64 -18.50 -8.84
C THR A 292 -5.70 -19.42 -8.05
N TRP A 293 -6.03 -20.71 -7.97
CA TRP A 293 -5.33 -21.66 -7.11
C TRP A 293 -4.06 -22.22 -7.75
N ASP A 294 -3.92 -22.11 -9.07
CA ASP A 294 -2.68 -22.44 -9.80
C ASP A 294 -1.54 -21.45 -9.45
N MET A 295 -1.87 -20.33 -8.81
CA MET A 295 -0.95 -19.26 -8.45
C MET A 295 -0.47 -19.33 -6.99
N GLU A 296 -0.73 -20.41 -6.27
CA GLU A 296 -0.14 -20.60 -4.94
C GLU A 296 1.41 -20.78 -5.00
N PRO A 297 2.15 -20.34 -3.97
CA PRO A 297 1.65 -19.63 -2.79
C PRO A 297 1.39 -18.15 -3.06
N ALA A 298 0.57 -17.51 -2.21
CA ALA A 298 0.23 -16.08 -2.22
C ALA A 298 -0.43 -15.59 -3.54
N PRO A 299 -1.57 -16.19 -3.94
CA PRO A 299 -2.21 -15.88 -5.22
C PRO A 299 -2.73 -14.44 -5.30
N TRP A 300 -3.09 -13.81 -4.16
CA TRP A 300 -3.57 -12.43 -4.13
C TRP A 300 -2.53 -11.40 -4.61
N GLU A 301 -1.23 -11.66 -4.44
CA GLU A 301 -0.15 -10.80 -4.98
C GLU A 301 0.01 -10.98 -6.51
N LYS A 302 -0.64 -11.99 -7.11
CA LYS A 302 -0.53 -12.36 -8.52
C LYS A 302 -1.79 -12.04 -9.34
N TRP A 303 -2.91 -11.74 -8.70
CA TRP A 303 -4.15 -11.30 -9.37
C TRP A 303 -4.04 -9.83 -9.81
N ILE A 304 -3.44 -9.62 -10.98
CA ILE A 304 -3.10 -8.30 -11.51
C ILE A 304 -4.01 -7.87 -12.68
N PHE A 305 -5.23 -8.39 -12.75
CA PHE A 305 -6.19 -8.01 -13.79
C PHE A 305 -6.61 -6.53 -13.69
N PRO A 306 -6.40 -5.72 -14.76
CA PRO A 306 -6.68 -4.29 -14.73
C PRO A 306 -8.15 -3.91 -15.03
N GLY A 307 -8.98 -4.87 -15.45
CA GLY A 307 -10.40 -4.67 -15.79
C GLY A 307 -10.70 -4.79 -17.30
N LEU A 308 -11.81 -5.45 -17.65
CA LEU A 308 -12.17 -5.74 -19.04
C LEU A 308 -12.58 -4.47 -19.77
N VAL A 309 -13.43 -3.64 -19.15
CA VAL A 309 -13.83 -2.33 -19.69
C VAL A 309 -12.61 -1.48 -19.97
N LEU A 310 -11.62 -1.47 -19.07
CA LEU A 310 -10.39 -0.72 -19.28
C LEU A 310 -9.61 -1.24 -20.49
N LEU A 311 -9.41 -2.56 -20.60
CA LEU A 311 -8.70 -3.19 -21.71
C LEU A 311 -9.38 -2.90 -23.06
N VAL A 312 -10.70 -3.06 -23.14
CA VAL A 312 -11.49 -2.81 -24.35
C VAL A 312 -11.36 -1.36 -24.80
N PHE A 313 -11.58 -0.39 -23.90
CA PHE A 313 -11.49 1.02 -24.25
C PHE A 313 -10.05 1.47 -24.52
N ALA A 314 -9.05 0.87 -23.88
CA ALA A 314 -7.64 1.13 -24.20
C ALA A 314 -7.29 0.65 -25.61
N ALA A 315 -7.76 -0.54 -26.01
CA ALA A 315 -7.58 -1.07 -27.37
C ALA A 315 -8.26 -0.17 -28.42
N ILE A 316 -9.50 0.27 -28.16
CA ILE A 316 -10.16 1.29 -28.99
C ILE A 316 -9.32 2.56 -29.05
N GLY A 317 -8.73 2.98 -27.92
CA GLY A 317 -7.89 4.18 -27.79
C GLY A 317 -6.62 4.15 -28.63
N LEU A 318 -6.11 2.98 -28.99
CA LEU A 318 -4.97 2.86 -29.92
C LEU A 318 -5.36 3.30 -31.33
N ALA A 319 -6.54 2.90 -31.81
CA ALA A 319 -7.02 3.22 -33.15
C ALA A 319 -7.74 4.57 -33.20
N PHE A 320 -8.69 4.78 -32.28
CA PHE A 320 -9.61 5.91 -32.24
C PHE A 320 -9.47 6.70 -30.94
N SER A 321 -8.75 7.83 -30.99
CA SER A 321 -8.44 8.60 -29.78
C SER A 321 -8.27 10.09 -30.04
N ALA A 322 -8.45 10.87 -28.98
CA ALA A 322 -8.20 12.31 -28.96
C ALA A 322 -6.70 12.66 -28.87
N TRP A 323 -5.85 11.66 -28.60
CA TRP A 323 -4.41 11.85 -28.51
C TRP A 323 -3.72 11.71 -29.87
N PRO A 324 -2.63 12.45 -30.12
CA PRO A 324 -1.81 12.28 -31.32
C PRO A 324 -1.21 10.87 -31.42
N ARG A 325 -0.98 10.38 -32.66
CA ARG A 325 -0.45 9.02 -32.91
C ARG A 325 0.81 8.70 -32.10
N LYS A 326 1.77 9.63 -32.04
CA LYS A 326 3.03 9.47 -31.29
C LYS A 326 2.79 9.21 -29.80
N VAL A 327 1.86 9.95 -29.18
CA VAL A 327 1.51 9.77 -27.76
C VAL A 327 0.93 8.39 -27.53
N ARG A 328 0.03 7.92 -28.41
CA ARG A 328 -0.59 6.60 -28.29
C ARG A 328 0.46 5.48 -28.37
N LEU A 329 1.44 5.60 -29.27
CA LEU A 329 2.52 4.62 -29.40
C LEU A 329 3.42 4.61 -28.16
N VAL A 330 3.73 5.78 -27.60
CA VAL A 330 4.50 5.86 -26.34
C VAL A 330 3.73 5.23 -25.18
N LEU A 331 2.44 5.54 -25.04
CA LEU A 331 1.58 4.93 -24.01
C LEU A 331 1.49 3.41 -24.20
N ALA A 332 1.28 2.92 -25.43
CA ALA A 332 1.20 1.49 -25.74
C ALA A 332 2.52 0.77 -25.43
N SER A 333 3.65 1.37 -25.81
CA SER A 333 4.97 0.83 -25.50
C SER A 333 5.20 0.78 -23.99
N GLY A 334 4.78 1.83 -23.27
CA GLY A 334 4.82 1.87 -21.81
C GLY A 334 3.98 0.78 -21.17
N VAL A 335 2.75 0.53 -21.67
CA VAL A 335 1.88 -0.58 -21.20
C VAL A 335 2.59 -1.92 -21.34
N VAL A 336 3.20 -2.19 -22.50
CA VAL A 336 3.93 -3.44 -22.75
C VAL A 336 5.11 -3.58 -21.78
N VAL A 337 5.93 -2.54 -21.67
CA VAL A 337 7.10 -2.56 -20.77
C VAL A 337 6.69 -2.74 -19.31
N SER A 338 5.72 -1.97 -18.82
CA SER A 338 5.28 -2.06 -17.43
C SER A 338 4.57 -3.38 -17.13
N ALA A 339 3.80 -3.94 -18.07
CA ALA A 339 3.19 -5.26 -17.91
C ALA A 339 4.26 -6.37 -17.82
N ILE A 340 5.26 -6.33 -18.71
CA ILE A 340 6.39 -7.26 -18.68
C ILE A 340 7.14 -7.18 -17.34
N LEU A 341 7.40 -5.97 -16.85
CA LEU A 341 8.05 -5.78 -15.55
C LEU A 341 7.17 -6.29 -14.39
N ALA A 342 5.85 -6.13 -14.48
CA ALA A 342 4.92 -6.62 -13.46
C ALA A 342 4.88 -8.16 -13.36
N LEU A 343 5.18 -8.87 -14.46
CA LEU A 343 5.30 -10.33 -14.47
C LEU A 343 6.58 -10.84 -13.77
N GLY A 344 7.52 -9.96 -13.44
CA GLY A 344 8.72 -10.32 -12.68
C GLY A 344 9.56 -11.38 -13.38
N THR A 345 9.86 -12.47 -12.66
CA THR A 345 10.64 -13.59 -13.18
C THR A 345 9.80 -14.58 -14.01
N SER A 346 8.48 -14.46 -14.02
CA SER A 346 7.61 -15.37 -14.79
C SER A 346 7.68 -15.13 -16.30
N PHE A 347 8.23 -13.99 -16.74
CA PHE A 347 8.46 -13.67 -18.14
C PHE A 347 9.96 -13.80 -18.49
N PHE A 348 10.32 -14.81 -19.30
CA PHE A 348 11.72 -15.14 -19.67
C PHE A 348 12.70 -15.19 -18.47
N HIS A 349 12.25 -15.76 -17.35
CA HIS A 349 13.02 -15.83 -16.09
C HIS A 349 13.44 -14.46 -15.51
N GLY A 350 12.90 -13.35 -16.03
CA GLY A 350 13.25 -12.00 -15.63
C GLY A 350 14.60 -11.49 -16.14
N THR A 351 15.39 -12.33 -16.83
CA THR A 351 16.83 -12.12 -17.11
C THR A 351 17.12 -10.79 -17.80
N PHE A 352 16.31 -10.44 -18.80
CA PHE A 352 16.44 -9.20 -19.57
C PHE A 352 15.32 -8.19 -19.29
N THR A 353 14.57 -8.39 -18.20
CA THR A 353 13.40 -7.58 -17.85
C THR A 353 13.50 -7.10 -16.40
N TYR A 354 12.78 -7.69 -15.46
CA TYR A 354 12.72 -7.23 -14.08
C TYR A 354 14.06 -7.38 -13.34
N LEU A 355 14.83 -8.44 -13.62
CA LEU A 355 16.10 -8.67 -12.91
C LEU A 355 17.17 -7.62 -13.23
N LEU A 356 17.06 -6.89 -14.34
CA LEU A 356 17.95 -5.76 -14.60
C LEU A 356 17.71 -4.63 -13.59
N LEU A 357 16.44 -4.36 -13.25
CA LEU A 357 16.11 -3.38 -12.22
C LEU A 357 16.58 -3.89 -10.85
N TRP A 358 16.19 -5.13 -10.51
CA TRP A 358 16.50 -5.78 -9.23
C TRP A 358 18.01 -5.85 -8.93
N LYS A 359 18.86 -6.08 -9.95
CA LYS A 359 20.31 -6.22 -9.77
C LYS A 359 21.08 -4.90 -9.81
N PHE A 360 20.64 -3.92 -10.62
CA PHE A 360 21.48 -2.76 -10.96
C PHE A 360 20.91 -1.42 -10.48
N LEU A 361 19.61 -1.32 -10.21
CA LEU A 361 19.02 -0.08 -9.76
C LEU A 361 18.91 -0.05 -8.22
N PRO A 362 19.43 1.00 -7.56
CA PRO A 362 19.37 1.11 -6.10
C PRO A 362 17.96 0.91 -5.52
N GLY A 363 17.87 0.04 -4.50
CA GLY A 363 16.67 -0.24 -3.73
C GLY A 363 15.70 -1.24 -4.35
N TRP A 364 15.87 -1.63 -5.62
CA TRP A 364 14.97 -2.59 -6.27
C TRP A 364 15.13 -4.01 -5.73
N ASP A 365 16.30 -4.34 -5.20
CA ASP A 365 16.60 -5.59 -4.51
C ASP A 365 15.76 -5.81 -3.23
N ALA A 366 15.23 -4.73 -2.65
CA ALA A 366 14.32 -4.79 -1.52
C ALA A 366 12.87 -5.18 -1.90
N LEU A 367 12.48 -5.05 -3.17
CA LEU A 367 11.12 -5.38 -3.63
C LEU A 367 11.02 -6.86 -4.04
N ARG A 368 10.15 -7.61 -3.35
CA ARG A 368 9.87 -9.02 -3.65
C ARG A 368 8.65 -9.27 -4.55
N THR A 369 7.75 -8.30 -4.68
CA THR A 369 6.42 -8.43 -5.32
C THR A 369 6.32 -7.57 -6.59
N PRO A 370 6.80 -8.05 -7.75
CA PRO A 370 6.81 -7.28 -9.00
C PRO A 370 5.40 -6.96 -9.51
N GLY A 371 4.40 -7.80 -9.17
CA GLY A 371 3.00 -7.61 -9.57
C GLY A 371 2.42 -6.23 -9.22
N ARG A 372 2.94 -5.58 -8.17
CA ARG A 372 2.55 -4.22 -7.75
C ARG A 372 2.83 -3.15 -8.82
N LEU A 373 3.70 -3.42 -9.79
CA LEU A 373 3.94 -2.54 -10.95
C LEU A 373 2.73 -2.45 -11.90
N ILE A 374 1.71 -3.31 -11.74
CA ILE A 374 0.45 -3.23 -12.48
C ILE A 374 -0.23 -1.86 -12.37
N LEU A 375 0.04 -1.10 -11.30
CA LEU A 375 -0.40 0.29 -11.17
C LEU A 375 -0.03 1.14 -12.40
N TRP A 376 1.21 1.00 -12.90
CA TRP A 376 1.71 1.76 -14.04
C TRP A 376 1.06 1.31 -15.35
N THR A 377 0.91 0.00 -15.53
CA THR A 377 0.15 -0.58 -16.66
C THR A 377 -1.28 -0.05 -16.67
N THR A 378 -1.95 -0.08 -15.52
CA THR A 378 -3.32 0.42 -15.33
C THR A 378 -3.42 1.91 -15.66
N LEU A 379 -2.48 2.73 -15.18
CA LEU A 379 -2.46 4.16 -15.47
C LEU A 379 -2.31 4.42 -16.97
N LEU A 380 -1.39 3.73 -17.66
CA LEU A 380 -1.15 3.94 -19.09
C LEU A 380 -2.31 3.42 -19.97
N LEU A 381 -2.90 2.27 -19.61
CA LEU A 381 -4.14 1.77 -20.21
C LEU A 381 -5.28 2.78 -20.01
N LEU A 382 -5.38 3.37 -18.82
CA LEU A 382 -6.38 4.38 -18.52
C LEU A 382 -6.22 5.61 -19.40
N LEU A 383 -4.99 6.07 -19.63
CA LEU A 383 -4.76 7.21 -20.52
C LEU A 383 -5.17 6.87 -21.97
N LEU A 384 -4.90 5.66 -22.46
CA LEU A 384 -5.38 5.22 -23.77
C LEU A 384 -6.92 5.20 -23.84
N ALA A 385 -7.57 4.59 -22.85
CA ALA A 385 -9.03 4.51 -22.73
C ALA A 385 -9.68 5.89 -22.65
N ALA A 386 -9.11 6.80 -21.85
CA ALA A 386 -9.55 8.19 -21.76
C ALA A 386 -9.49 8.90 -23.12
N GLY A 387 -8.52 8.57 -23.95
CA GLY A 387 -8.40 9.07 -25.33
C GLY A 387 -9.57 8.63 -26.20
N ALA A 388 -9.96 7.35 -26.13
CA ALA A 388 -11.13 6.82 -26.82
C ALA A 388 -12.43 7.48 -26.37
N VAL A 389 -12.70 7.47 -25.06
CA VAL A 389 -13.91 8.07 -24.48
C VAL A 389 -14.02 9.55 -24.84
N THR A 390 -12.89 10.28 -24.81
CA THR A 390 -12.85 11.70 -25.21
C THR A 390 -13.21 11.89 -26.67
N LYS A 391 -12.68 11.07 -27.57
CA LYS A 391 -12.96 11.17 -29.01
C LYS A 391 -14.39 10.77 -29.34
N LEU A 392 -14.90 9.69 -28.73
CA LEU A 392 -16.28 9.22 -28.90
C LEU A 392 -17.29 10.29 -28.45
N ALA A 393 -17.09 10.86 -27.25
CA ALA A 393 -17.94 11.93 -26.75
C ALA A 393 -17.97 13.15 -27.69
N GLN A 394 -16.82 13.54 -28.24
CA GLN A 394 -16.74 14.65 -29.21
C GLN A 394 -17.45 14.33 -30.53
N SER A 395 -17.33 13.11 -31.02
CA SER A 395 -18.00 12.68 -32.25
C SER A 395 -19.53 12.62 -32.08
N LEU A 396 -20.01 12.10 -30.95
CA LEU A 396 -21.44 12.04 -30.63
C LEU A 396 -22.04 13.43 -30.40
N ALA A 397 -21.30 14.34 -29.74
CA ALA A 397 -21.73 15.72 -29.52
C ALA A 397 -21.93 16.54 -30.80
N ARG A 398 -21.39 16.09 -31.95
CA ARG A 398 -21.67 16.70 -33.26
C ARG A 398 -23.04 16.33 -33.82
N LYS A 399 -23.59 15.19 -33.41
CA LYS A 399 -24.82 14.60 -33.98
C LYS A 399 -26.00 14.58 -33.01
N HIS A 400 -25.75 14.67 -31.71
CA HIS A 400 -26.75 14.45 -30.68
C HIS A 400 -26.74 15.53 -29.59
N LYS A 401 -27.85 15.65 -28.87
CA LYS A 401 -27.99 16.57 -27.73
C LYS A 401 -27.00 16.20 -26.62
N GLN A 402 -26.44 17.21 -25.95
CA GLN A 402 -25.42 17.03 -24.90
C GLN A 402 -25.86 16.09 -23.77
N ARG A 403 -27.15 16.08 -23.40
CA ARG A 403 -27.70 15.18 -22.38
C ARG A 403 -27.59 13.70 -22.77
N LEU A 404 -27.82 13.36 -24.04
CA LEU A 404 -27.69 11.98 -24.52
C LEU A 404 -26.22 11.55 -24.52
N VAL A 405 -25.31 12.42 -24.95
CA VAL A 405 -23.86 12.17 -24.90
C VAL A 405 -23.41 11.94 -23.46
N ALA A 406 -23.90 12.75 -22.52
CA ALA A 406 -23.66 12.58 -21.10
C ALA A 406 -24.08 11.20 -20.58
N LEU A 407 -25.31 10.79 -20.91
CA LEU A 407 -25.87 9.51 -20.49
C LEU A 407 -25.13 8.30 -21.08
N VAL A 408 -24.74 8.36 -22.36
CA VAL A 408 -24.08 7.24 -23.03
C VAL A 408 -22.61 7.14 -22.64
N MET A 409 -21.90 8.27 -22.56
CA MET A 409 -20.45 8.26 -22.33
C MET A 409 -20.05 8.08 -20.87
N ILE A 410 -21.01 8.07 -19.93
CA ILE A 410 -20.75 7.64 -18.54
C ILE A 410 -20.74 6.11 -18.39
N LEU A 411 -21.34 5.36 -19.34
CA LEU A 411 -21.42 3.90 -19.29
C LEU A 411 -20.07 3.20 -19.12
N PRO A 412 -18.95 3.64 -19.73
CA PRO A 412 -17.65 3.03 -19.46
C PRO A 412 -17.22 3.17 -17.99
N ALA A 413 -17.51 4.31 -17.36
CA ALA A 413 -17.21 4.49 -15.94
C ALA A 413 -18.12 3.61 -15.06
N VAL A 414 -19.40 3.48 -15.41
CA VAL A 414 -20.35 2.60 -14.73
C VAL A 414 -19.96 1.12 -14.88
N GLY A 415 -19.56 0.70 -16.07
CA GLY A 415 -19.07 -0.66 -16.32
C GLY A 415 -17.79 -0.96 -15.55
N ALA A 416 -16.82 -0.05 -15.55
CA ALA A 416 -15.61 -0.19 -14.74
C ALA A 416 -15.92 -0.23 -13.24
N LEU A 417 -16.95 0.50 -12.78
CA LEU A 417 -17.40 0.46 -11.39
C LEU A 417 -18.06 -0.88 -11.06
N ALA A 418 -18.82 -1.45 -11.98
CA ALA A 418 -19.46 -2.77 -11.82
C ALA A 418 -18.42 -3.90 -11.66
N GLU A 419 -17.33 -3.86 -12.44
CA GLU A 419 -16.20 -4.79 -12.29
C GLU A 419 -15.50 -4.70 -10.92
N ALA A 420 -15.62 -3.53 -10.29
CA ALA A 420 -14.96 -3.16 -9.05
C ALA A 420 -15.85 -3.34 -7.80
N VAL A 421 -17.12 -3.74 -7.94
CA VAL A 421 -18.02 -3.90 -6.81
C VAL A 421 -17.48 -5.01 -5.90
N PRO A 422 -17.18 -4.71 -4.62
CA PRO A 422 -16.52 -5.67 -3.76
C PRO A 422 -17.48 -6.65 -3.08
N VAL A 423 -16.98 -7.86 -2.82
CA VAL A 423 -17.55 -8.86 -1.93
C VAL A 423 -16.47 -9.26 -0.92
N PHE A 424 -16.28 -8.45 0.11
CA PHE A 424 -15.20 -8.64 1.07
C PHE A 424 -15.61 -9.48 2.28
N PRO A 425 -14.69 -10.34 2.78
CA PRO A 425 -14.72 -10.73 4.18
C PRO A 425 -14.33 -9.53 5.06
N TYR A 426 -14.85 -9.52 6.28
CA TYR A 426 -14.52 -8.54 7.31
C TYR A 426 -14.03 -9.30 8.53
N ALA A 427 -13.07 -8.72 9.24
CA ALA A 427 -12.52 -9.31 10.45
C ALA A 427 -12.76 -8.38 11.64
N HIS A 428 -13.03 -9.00 12.80
CA HIS A 428 -13.15 -8.32 14.07
C HIS A 428 -11.94 -8.68 14.92
N PRO A 429 -11.06 -7.71 15.25
CA PRO A 429 -9.93 -7.99 16.12
C PRO A 429 -10.43 -8.48 17.48
N PRO A 430 -9.82 -9.53 18.05
CA PRO A 430 -10.24 -10.03 19.35
C PRO A 430 -10.07 -8.95 20.42
N ALA A 431 -11.02 -8.91 21.35
CA ALA A 431 -10.91 -8.04 22.52
C ALA A 431 -9.65 -8.38 23.32
N MET A 432 -9.06 -7.37 23.96
CA MET A 432 -7.94 -7.58 24.87
C MET A 432 -8.40 -8.50 26.02
N PRO A 433 -7.69 -9.60 26.31
CA PRO A 433 -8.00 -10.49 27.42
C PRO A 433 -7.99 -9.78 28.78
N GLU A 434 -8.87 -10.23 29.70
CA GLU A 434 -8.88 -9.69 31.06
C GLU A 434 -7.53 -9.97 31.76
N GLY A 435 -6.98 -8.96 32.43
CA GLY A 435 -5.67 -9.06 33.10
C GLY A 435 -4.48 -8.63 32.24
N LEU A 436 -4.61 -8.60 30.91
CA LEU A 436 -3.47 -8.32 30.01
C LEU A 436 -2.94 -6.89 30.16
N GLN A 437 -3.84 -5.92 30.32
CA GLN A 437 -3.48 -4.51 30.51
C GLN A 437 -2.61 -4.31 31.77
N GLN A 438 -2.95 -4.97 32.87
CA GLN A 438 -2.16 -4.88 34.11
C GLN A 438 -0.76 -5.49 33.93
N GLU A 439 -0.62 -6.52 33.09
CA GLU A 439 0.69 -7.03 32.73
C GLU A 439 1.47 -6.05 31.86
N PHE A 440 0.83 -5.35 30.92
CA PHE A 440 1.51 -4.34 30.09
C PHE A 440 2.06 -3.15 30.88
N GLU A 441 1.49 -2.82 32.03
CA GLU A 441 1.96 -1.73 32.90
C GLU A 441 3.25 -2.08 33.66
N LYS A 442 3.60 -3.37 33.79
CA LYS A 442 4.84 -3.78 34.46
C LYS A 442 6.04 -3.59 33.52
N PRO A 443 7.23 -3.26 34.05
CA PRO A 443 8.41 -2.98 33.24
C PRO A 443 9.01 -4.24 32.57
N GLY A 444 9.76 -4.00 31.51
CA GLY A 444 10.57 -4.99 30.80
C GLY A 444 9.85 -5.74 29.68
N PRO A 445 10.60 -6.38 28.75
CA PRO A 445 10.04 -7.06 27.59
C PRO A 445 9.09 -8.21 27.96
N VAL A 446 8.01 -8.34 27.19
CA VAL A 446 7.03 -9.43 27.32
C VAL A 446 6.87 -10.20 26.02
N VAL A 447 6.72 -11.52 26.13
CA VAL A 447 6.29 -12.41 25.04
C VAL A 447 4.82 -12.75 25.23
N ILE A 448 4.04 -12.64 24.17
CA ILE A 448 2.67 -13.14 24.09
C ILE A 448 2.66 -14.40 23.21
N LEU A 449 2.08 -15.49 23.71
CA LEU A 449 1.89 -16.73 22.96
C LEU A 449 0.44 -16.84 22.47
N PRO A 450 0.22 -17.31 21.22
CA PRO A 450 1.22 -17.84 20.29
C PRO A 450 2.08 -16.74 19.63
N MET A 451 3.35 -17.05 19.36
CA MET A 451 4.20 -16.25 18.46
C MET A 451 4.14 -16.84 17.05
N ASP A 452 3.68 -16.06 16.09
CA ASP A 452 3.69 -16.42 14.67
C ASP A 452 3.62 -15.16 13.78
N LEU A 453 3.87 -15.33 12.47
CA LEU A 453 4.07 -14.22 11.55
C LEU A 453 2.84 -13.28 11.47
N THR A 454 1.64 -13.83 11.33
CA THR A 454 0.42 -13.01 11.13
C THR A 454 -0.29 -12.70 12.44
N GLY A 455 -0.29 -13.65 13.38
CA GLY A 455 -0.90 -13.56 14.70
C GLY A 455 -0.29 -12.48 15.58
N ASP A 456 1.01 -12.17 15.42
CA ASP A 456 1.71 -11.13 16.19
C ASP A 456 1.14 -9.71 15.96
N SER A 457 0.34 -9.49 14.91
CA SER A 457 -0.35 -8.22 14.68
C SER A 457 -1.43 -7.92 15.74
N ILE A 458 -1.99 -8.97 16.36
CA ILE A 458 -2.99 -8.85 17.44
C ILE A 458 -2.38 -8.24 18.71
N PRO A 459 -1.29 -8.79 19.30
CA PRO A 459 -0.66 -8.18 20.46
C PRO A 459 -0.08 -6.80 20.14
N MET A 460 0.38 -6.55 18.91
CA MET A 460 0.76 -5.20 18.47
C MET A 460 -0.41 -4.23 18.60
N LEU A 461 -1.59 -4.57 18.06
CA LEU A 461 -2.78 -3.75 18.22
C LEU A 461 -3.12 -3.51 19.71
N TRP A 462 -3.14 -4.56 20.53
CA TRP A 462 -3.42 -4.46 21.96
C TRP A 462 -2.45 -3.50 22.69
N SER A 463 -1.19 -3.45 22.25
CA SER A 463 -0.16 -2.60 22.85
C SER A 463 -0.34 -1.10 22.58
N THR A 464 -1.21 -0.69 21.65
CA THR A 464 -1.34 0.71 21.18
C THR A 464 -1.82 1.73 22.21
N LYS A 465 -2.12 1.29 23.45
CA LYS A 465 -2.45 2.19 24.56
C LYS A 465 -1.18 2.79 25.17
N ASP A 466 -0.24 1.93 25.57
CA ASP A 466 0.94 2.31 26.37
C ASP A 466 2.27 1.92 25.72
N PHE A 467 2.23 1.19 24.60
CA PHE A 467 3.39 0.69 23.87
C PHE A 467 4.43 -0.04 24.74
N PRO A 468 4.02 -1.05 25.55
CA PRO A 468 4.98 -1.90 26.29
C PRO A 468 5.93 -2.59 25.33
N ILE A 469 7.16 -2.87 25.77
CA ILE A 469 8.14 -3.58 24.93
C ILE A 469 7.67 -5.03 24.71
N LEU A 470 7.32 -5.34 23.47
CA LEU A 470 6.96 -6.67 23.01
C LEU A 470 8.17 -7.33 22.35
N ALA A 471 8.42 -8.60 22.70
CA ALA A 471 9.30 -9.44 21.91
C ALA A 471 8.64 -9.92 20.61
N ASN A 472 7.30 -9.95 20.57
CA ASN A 472 6.49 -10.17 19.39
C ASN A 472 6.68 -9.05 18.35
N GLY A 473 6.26 -9.33 17.12
CA GLY A 473 6.15 -8.33 16.06
C GLY A 473 5.83 -8.97 14.71
N ASN A 474 5.03 -8.28 13.91
CA ASN A 474 4.79 -8.60 12.52
C ASN A 474 5.21 -7.42 11.65
N THR A 475 6.14 -7.63 10.72
CA THR A 475 6.52 -6.63 9.71
C THR A 475 7.00 -7.33 8.42
N GLY A 476 7.51 -6.57 7.45
CA GLY A 476 8.09 -7.15 6.24
C GLY A 476 9.38 -7.96 6.47
N ASN A 477 10.12 -7.70 7.55
CA ASN A 477 11.39 -8.36 7.87
C ASN A 477 11.43 -8.82 9.33
N TYR A 478 12.15 -9.90 9.63
CA TYR A 478 12.17 -10.48 10.98
C TYR A 478 13.61 -10.58 11.49
N PRO A 479 13.93 -9.94 12.63
CA PRO A 479 15.26 -9.97 13.20
C PRO A 479 15.56 -11.34 13.84
N LYS A 480 16.86 -11.62 14.00
CA LYS A 480 17.34 -12.93 14.50
C LYS A 480 16.76 -13.29 15.88
N ASN A 481 16.66 -12.32 16.79
CA ASN A 481 16.07 -12.54 18.12
C ASN A 481 14.64 -13.06 18.04
N TRP A 482 13.79 -12.49 17.18
CA TRP A 482 12.43 -12.98 16.96
C TRP A 482 12.44 -14.41 16.42
N THR A 483 13.28 -14.71 15.42
CA THR A 483 13.36 -16.07 14.84
C THR A 483 13.81 -17.12 15.88
N GLU A 484 14.77 -16.78 16.74
CA GLU A 484 15.23 -17.63 17.83
C GLU A 484 14.13 -17.87 18.88
N LEU A 485 13.45 -16.79 19.30
CA LEU A 485 12.37 -16.86 20.29
C LEU A 485 11.20 -17.69 19.76
N THR A 486 10.70 -17.41 18.55
CA THR A 486 9.60 -18.16 17.94
C THR A 486 9.93 -19.64 17.78
N ALA A 487 11.18 -20.00 17.47
CA ALA A 487 11.60 -21.40 17.40
C ALA A 487 11.65 -22.06 18.79
N ALA A 488 12.19 -21.36 19.79
CA ALA A 488 12.36 -21.90 21.15
C ALA A 488 11.03 -22.02 21.90
N THR A 489 10.13 -21.04 21.77
CA THR A 489 8.88 -20.96 22.54
C THR A 489 7.80 -21.93 22.05
N LYS A 490 7.92 -22.53 20.86
CA LYS A 490 7.05 -23.64 20.41
C LYS A 490 7.00 -24.80 21.40
N ALA A 491 8.10 -25.01 22.13
CA ALA A 491 8.21 -26.02 23.17
C ALA A 491 8.10 -25.44 24.59
N PHE A 492 7.59 -24.23 24.77
CA PHE A 492 7.41 -23.62 26.09
C PHE A 492 6.35 -24.33 26.96
N PRO A 493 6.50 -24.37 28.29
CA PRO A 493 7.74 -24.13 29.04
C PRO A 493 8.73 -25.31 28.90
N SER A 494 10.01 -24.99 28.75
CA SER A 494 11.15 -25.93 28.73
C SER A 494 12.45 -25.20 29.06
N SER A 495 13.49 -25.89 29.55
CA SER A 495 14.79 -25.28 29.85
C SER A 495 15.36 -24.51 28.66
N ARG A 496 15.26 -25.07 27.44
CA ARG A 496 15.69 -24.41 26.20
C ARG A 496 14.93 -23.12 25.92
N SER A 497 13.62 -23.11 26.12
CA SER A 497 12.83 -21.88 25.93
C SER A 497 13.13 -20.82 26.98
N ILE A 498 13.42 -21.22 28.22
CA ILE A 498 13.78 -20.30 29.31
C ILE A 498 15.14 -19.67 29.04
N GLU A 499 16.15 -20.46 28.67
CA GLU A 499 17.48 -19.95 28.30
C GLU A 499 17.39 -18.93 27.14
N ALA A 500 16.56 -19.22 26.12
CA ALA A 500 16.33 -18.28 25.03
C ALA A 500 15.65 -16.98 25.48
N LEU A 501 14.69 -17.06 26.40
CA LEU A 501 14.02 -15.88 26.98
C LEU A 501 15.00 -15.04 27.80
N GLU A 502 15.82 -15.66 28.65
CA GLU A 502 16.85 -14.99 29.45
C GLU A 502 17.89 -14.30 28.57
N LYS A 503 18.38 -14.99 27.53
CA LYS A 503 19.33 -14.43 26.55
C LYS A 503 18.82 -13.12 25.93
N HIS A 504 17.50 -13.00 25.72
CA HIS A 504 16.86 -11.83 25.13
C HIS A 504 16.19 -10.92 26.17
N ASN A 505 16.56 -11.04 27.45
CA ASN A 505 16.05 -10.25 28.57
C ASN A 505 14.51 -10.27 28.73
N VAL A 506 13.84 -11.33 28.25
CA VAL A 506 12.41 -11.52 28.44
C VAL A 506 12.18 -12.23 29.77
N ARG A 507 11.52 -11.56 30.71
CA ARG A 507 11.20 -12.12 32.02
C ARG A 507 9.76 -12.62 32.14
N ARG A 508 8.89 -12.25 31.19
CA ARG A 508 7.45 -12.52 31.28
C ARG A 508 6.94 -13.11 29.98
N VAL A 509 6.23 -14.24 30.11
CA VAL A 509 5.55 -14.91 29.00
C VAL A 509 4.07 -14.99 29.35
N ILE A 510 3.22 -14.43 28.50
CA ILE A 510 1.77 -14.44 28.66
C ILE A 510 1.18 -15.35 27.60
N VAL A 511 0.45 -16.37 28.05
CA VAL A 511 -0.26 -17.29 27.17
C VAL A 511 -1.73 -16.89 27.13
N VAL A 512 -2.22 -16.50 25.95
CA VAL A 512 -3.63 -16.16 25.76
C VAL A 512 -4.40 -17.43 25.39
N LYS A 513 -5.26 -17.90 26.28
CA LYS A 513 -5.90 -19.22 26.17
C LYS A 513 -6.69 -19.39 24.86
N SER A 514 -7.43 -18.35 24.47
CA SER A 514 -8.24 -18.35 23.25
C SER A 514 -7.42 -18.39 21.95
N LEU A 515 -6.17 -17.92 21.97
CA LEU A 515 -5.31 -17.90 20.78
C LEU A 515 -4.49 -19.18 20.62
N VAL A 516 -4.20 -19.91 21.71
CA VAL A 516 -3.30 -21.08 21.64
C VAL A 516 -3.98 -22.40 21.31
N GLU A 517 -5.31 -22.51 21.44
CA GLU A 517 -6.07 -23.79 21.40
C GLU A 517 -5.74 -24.68 20.18
N LYS A 518 -5.56 -24.08 19.00
CA LYS A 518 -5.28 -24.80 17.74
C LYS A 518 -3.84 -24.67 17.27
N THR A 519 -2.91 -24.40 18.19
CA THR A 519 -1.50 -24.15 17.88
C THR A 519 -0.59 -25.10 18.65
N PRO A 520 0.69 -25.24 18.27
CA PRO A 520 1.68 -25.97 19.07
C PRO A 520 1.80 -25.47 20.52
N TYR A 521 1.41 -24.21 20.76
CA TYR A 521 1.47 -23.57 22.07
C TYR A 521 0.36 -24.01 23.03
N ALA A 522 -0.68 -24.74 22.58
CA ALA A 522 -1.73 -25.26 23.47
C ALA A 522 -1.15 -26.05 24.66
N ARG A 523 -0.04 -26.78 24.42
CA ARG A 523 0.63 -27.58 25.45
C ARG A 523 1.25 -26.73 26.56
N SER A 524 1.50 -25.44 26.34
CA SER A 524 2.03 -24.55 27.38
C SER A 524 1.08 -24.39 28.56
N LEU A 525 -0.23 -24.63 28.38
CA LEU A 525 -1.23 -24.54 29.45
C LEU A 525 -1.15 -25.72 30.44
N ILE A 526 -0.74 -26.90 29.96
CA ILE A 526 -0.81 -28.18 30.69
C ILE A 526 0.55 -28.74 31.12
N ARG A 527 1.65 -28.23 30.58
CA ARG A 527 3.00 -28.70 30.93
C ARG A 527 3.35 -28.33 32.37
N SER A 528 3.97 -29.27 33.08
CA SER A 528 4.48 -29.00 34.43
C SER A 528 5.58 -27.94 34.38
N VAL A 529 5.61 -27.13 35.43
CA VAL A 529 6.62 -26.09 35.68
C VAL A 529 7.63 -26.54 36.75
N ASP A 530 7.48 -27.76 37.27
CA ASP A 530 8.33 -28.28 38.34
C ASP A 530 9.79 -28.37 37.89
N GLY A 531 10.70 -27.86 38.72
CA GLY A 531 12.13 -27.82 38.41
C GLY A 531 12.55 -26.73 37.42
N LEU A 532 11.62 -25.90 36.93
CA LEU A 532 11.94 -24.73 36.10
C LEU A 532 11.98 -23.44 36.95
N PRO A 533 12.87 -22.49 36.66
CA PRO A 533 13.01 -21.24 37.41
C PRO A 533 11.92 -20.23 37.06
N LEU A 534 10.65 -20.61 37.20
CA LEU A 534 9.51 -19.77 36.83
C LEU A 534 8.37 -19.88 37.84
N THR A 535 7.54 -18.84 37.89
CA THR A 535 6.25 -18.85 38.59
C THR A 535 5.13 -18.80 37.56
N LYS A 536 4.03 -19.53 37.83
CA LYS A 536 2.82 -19.55 36.99
C LYS A 536 1.67 -18.92 37.77
N THR A 537 1.03 -17.92 37.19
CA THR A 537 -0.21 -17.33 37.69
C THR A 537 -1.28 -17.45 36.61
N GLU A 538 -2.45 -17.96 36.96
CA GLU A 538 -3.50 -18.26 36.00
C GLU A 538 -4.77 -17.46 36.33
N THR A 539 -5.30 -16.76 35.34
CA THR A 539 -6.60 -16.09 35.39
C THR A 539 -7.58 -16.77 34.45
N ARG A 540 -8.77 -16.19 34.26
CA ARG A 540 -9.78 -16.72 33.35
C ARG A 540 -9.26 -16.84 31.91
N ASP A 541 -8.69 -15.76 31.38
CA ASP A 541 -8.35 -15.65 29.94
C ASP A 541 -6.87 -15.84 29.62
N ILE A 542 -5.98 -15.62 30.60
CA ILE A 542 -4.53 -15.68 30.39
C ILE A 542 -3.81 -16.52 31.45
N VAL A 543 -2.62 -17.00 31.08
CA VAL A 543 -1.65 -17.59 32.01
C VAL A 543 -0.37 -16.77 31.92
N VAL A 544 0.09 -16.25 33.05
CA VAL A 544 1.32 -15.47 33.15
C VAL A 544 2.42 -16.33 33.75
N PHE A 545 3.52 -16.45 33.03
CA PHE A 545 4.74 -17.09 33.50
C PHE A 545 5.80 -16.00 33.74
N THR A 546 6.35 -15.94 34.96
CA THR A 546 7.43 -15.01 35.31
C THR A 546 8.69 -15.77 35.64
N LEU A 547 9.78 -15.49 34.92
CA LEU A 547 11.10 -16.06 35.17
C LEU A 547 11.69 -15.43 36.43
N ARG A 548 12.29 -16.26 37.28
CA ARG A 548 12.92 -15.82 38.54
C ARG A 548 14.27 -15.13 38.34
#